data_AF-A0AAV4C1G8-F1
#
_entry.id   AF-A0AAV4C1G8-F1
#
_cell.length_a   1.000
_cell.length_b   1.000
_cell.length_c   1.000
_cell.angle_alpha   90.00
_cell.angle_beta   90.00
_cell.angle_gamma   90.00
#
_symmetry.space_group_name_H-M   'P 1'
#
loop_
_entity.id
_entity.type
_entity.pdbx_description
1 polymer ?
#
loop_
_entity_poly.entity_id
_entity_poly.type
_entity_poly.pdbx_seq_one_letter_code
_entity_poly.pdbx_strand_id
1 'polypeptide(L)'
;MLKPIGIKTFQEYADHIFLPFIKAQLRNVTRIDIVWDVYLEDSLKSTTREIRGRGIRRRVATPNAIPSNWQEFLRLADNKTELFEFLAHQVVENLYGDKDIFTTCGQNVLCSRVHKDISSLAPCTHEEANTRMLLHALD
;
A
#
# COMPACT_ATOMS: atom_id res chain seq x y z
N MET A 1 7.17 -4.74 -4.13
CA MET A 1 6.69 -3.40 -4.54
C MET A 1 7.16 -3.07 -5.95
N LEU A 2 6.32 -2.37 -6.74
CA LEU A 2 6.70 -1.88 -8.07
C LEU A 2 7.90 -0.93 -7.93
N LYS A 3 8.81 -0.95 -8.91
CA LYS A 3 10.00 -0.09 -8.88
C LYS A 3 9.66 1.29 -9.43
N PRO A 4 10.13 2.38 -8.79
CA PRO A 4 9.90 3.73 -9.26
C PRO A 4 10.86 4.11 -10.40
N ILE A 5 10.58 3.63 -11.61
CA ILE A 5 11.44 3.87 -12.78
C ILE A 5 11.06 5.21 -13.42
N GLY A 6 12.01 6.15 -13.50
CA GLY A 6 11.86 7.38 -14.25
C GLY A 6 11.00 8.47 -13.61
N ILE A 7 10.59 8.31 -12.34
CA ILE A 7 9.82 9.31 -11.60
C ILE A 7 10.62 9.96 -10.47
N LYS A 8 10.18 11.14 -10.06
CA LYS A 8 10.87 12.00 -9.09
C LYS A 8 10.16 12.08 -7.76
N THR A 9 8.84 11.96 -7.71
CA THR A 9 8.05 12.16 -6.49
C THR A 9 7.17 10.95 -6.16
N PHE A 10 6.70 10.86 -4.91
CA PHE A 10 5.72 9.83 -4.53
C PHE A 10 4.39 9.97 -5.27
N GLN A 11 3.98 11.21 -5.59
CA GLN A 11 2.79 11.47 -6.40
C GLN A 11 2.96 10.93 -7.83
N GLU A 12 4.08 11.23 -8.48
CA GLU A 12 4.37 10.68 -9.82
C GLU A 12 4.42 9.15 -9.80
N TYR A 13 4.95 8.54 -8.73
CA TYR A 13 4.91 7.09 -8.55
C TYR A 13 3.48 6.55 -8.46
N ALA A 14 2.59 7.22 -7.72
CA ALA A 14 1.18 6.86 -7.67
C ALA A 14 0.53 6.95 -9.06
N ASP A 15 0.66 8.11 -9.70
CA ASP A 15 -0.05 8.47 -10.93
C ASP A 15 0.41 7.66 -12.14
N HIS A 16 1.72 7.43 -12.27
CA HIS A 16 2.31 6.87 -13.48
C HIS A 16 2.69 5.39 -13.39
N ILE A 17 2.77 4.83 -12.18
CA ILE A 17 3.17 3.43 -12.00
C ILE A 17 2.10 2.65 -11.24
N PHE A 18 1.76 3.09 -10.03
CA PHE A 18 0.93 2.28 -9.14
C PHE A 18 -0.54 2.22 -9.58
N LEU A 19 -1.20 3.37 -9.75
CA LEU A 19 -2.60 3.43 -10.16
C LEU A 19 -2.85 2.81 -11.54
N PRO A 20 -1.99 3.02 -12.56
CA PRO A 20 -2.11 2.32 -13.85
C PRO A 20 -2.01 0.80 -13.72
N PHE A 21 -1.13 0.30 -12.85
CA PHE A 21 -1.03 -1.13 -12.58
C PHE A 21 -2.35 -1.67 -12.00
N ILE A 22 -2.93 -1.03 -10.99
CA ILE A 22 -4.22 -1.45 -10.41
C ILE A 22 -5.35 -1.37 -11.45
N LYS A 23 -5.41 -0.28 -12.24
CA LYS A 23 -6.39 -0.14 -13.34
C LYS A 23 -6.29 -1.26 -14.36
N ALA A 24 -5.09 -1.74 -14.68
CA ALA A 24 -4.92 -2.87 -15.58
C ALA A 24 -5.49 -4.17 -14.99
N GLN A 25 -5.30 -4.40 -13.69
CA GLN A 25 -5.87 -5.56 -12.99
C GLN A 25 -7.40 -5.50 -12.94
N LEU A 26 -7.96 -4.30 -12.75
CA LEU A 26 -9.41 -4.10 -12.70
C LEU A 26 -10.14 -4.44 -14.00
N ARG A 27 -9.47 -4.48 -15.16
CA ARG A 27 -10.15 -4.68 -16.47
C ARG A 27 -10.99 -5.96 -16.51
N ASN A 28 -10.50 -7.04 -15.89
CA ASN A 28 -11.08 -8.37 -16.05
C ASN A 28 -11.89 -8.85 -14.84
N VAL A 29 -12.03 -8.02 -13.81
CA VAL A 29 -12.57 -8.45 -12.51
C VAL A 29 -13.61 -7.46 -11.99
N THR A 30 -14.59 -7.93 -11.23
CA THR A 30 -15.61 -7.07 -10.63
C THR A 30 -15.16 -6.48 -9.29
N ARG A 31 -14.26 -7.18 -8.60
CA ARG A 31 -13.72 -6.76 -7.30
C ARG A 31 -12.22 -6.99 -7.18
N ILE A 32 -11.54 -6.06 -6.51
CA ILE A 32 -10.15 -6.17 -6.07
C ILE A 32 -10.05 -5.86 -4.57
N ASP A 33 -9.32 -6.71 -3.85
CA ASP A 33 -8.86 -6.46 -2.50
C ASP A 33 -7.34 -6.28 -2.49
N ILE A 34 -6.88 -5.14 -1.94
CA ILE A 34 -5.47 -4.77 -1.79
C ILE A 34 -5.09 -4.89 -0.33
N VAL A 35 -4.16 -5.81 -0.04
CA VAL A 35 -3.68 -6.04 1.33
C VAL A 35 -2.24 -5.58 1.47
N TRP A 36 -1.99 -4.78 2.51
CA TRP A 36 -0.69 -4.25 2.88
C TRP A 36 -0.17 -4.91 4.17
N ASP A 37 1.15 -4.93 4.33
CA ASP A 37 1.74 -5.37 5.60
C ASP A 37 1.45 -4.35 6.70
N VAL A 38 1.11 -4.85 7.90
CA VAL A 38 1.04 -4.04 9.12
C VAL A 38 2.23 -4.39 10.01
N TYR A 39 3.00 -3.37 10.39
CA TYR A 39 4.21 -3.53 11.20
C TYR A 39 3.88 -3.21 12.67
N LEU A 40 3.46 -4.22 13.45
CA LEU A 40 3.17 -4.07 14.88
C LEU A 40 4.46 -4.14 15.72
N GLU A 41 4.64 -3.18 16.63
CA GLU A 41 5.81 -3.07 17.53
C GLU A 41 5.98 -4.28 18.45
N ASP A 42 4.88 -4.85 18.97
CA ASP A 42 4.89 -5.99 19.89
C ASP A 42 4.85 -7.37 19.20
N SER A 43 5.00 -7.42 17.88
CA SER A 43 5.02 -8.72 17.18
C SER A 43 6.36 -9.44 17.39
N LEU A 44 6.35 -10.78 17.46
CA LEU A 44 7.58 -11.62 17.47
C LEU A 44 8.55 -11.29 16.31
N LYS A 45 8.06 -10.59 15.28
CA LYS A 45 8.82 -10.19 14.10
C LYS A 45 9.47 -8.81 14.23
N SER A 46 9.08 -7.97 15.20
CA SER A 46 9.69 -6.64 15.40
C SER A 46 11.16 -6.77 15.80
N THR A 47 11.48 -7.68 16.73
CA THR A 47 12.84 -7.95 17.19
C THR A 47 13.77 -8.39 16.05
N THR A 48 13.31 -9.26 15.15
CA THR A 48 14.09 -9.71 13.99
C THR A 48 14.26 -8.61 12.92
N ARG A 49 13.38 -7.60 12.93
CA ARG A 49 13.39 -6.47 11.97
C ARG A 49 14.31 -5.33 12.43
N GLU A 50 14.42 -5.07 13.73
CA GLU A 50 15.44 -4.15 14.27
C GLU A 50 16.86 -4.55 13.84
N ILE A 51 17.11 -5.85 13.74
CA ILE A 51 18.39 -6.42 13.28
C ILE A 51 18.63 -6.17 11.78
N ARG A 52 17.58 -5.98 10.95
CA ARG A 52 17.69 -5.81 9.48
C ARG A 52 18.14 -4.42 9.03
N GLY A 53 18.24 -3.45 9.96
CA GLY A 53 19.10 -2.28 9.80
C GLY A 53 18.44 -0.92 10.01
N ARG A 54 19.29 0.05 10.38
CA ARG A 54 18.99 1.48 10.50
C ARG A 54 19.05 2.14 9.12
N GLY A 55 18.00 2.01 8.31
CA GLY A 55 17.87 2.78 7.08
C GLY A 55 17.65 4.28 7.37
N ILE A 56 17.62 5.10 6.33
CA ILE A 56 17.29 6.53 6.45
C ILE A 56 15.77 6.71 6.40
N ARG A 57 15.21 7.32 7.46
CA ARG A 57 13.80 7.70 7.50
C ARG A 57 13.50 8.75 6.43
N ARG A 58 12.49 8.51 5.61
CA ARG A 58 12.03 9.42 4.55
C ARG A 58 10.52 9.57 4.66
N ARG A 59 10.05 10.81 4.84
CA ARG A 59 8.62 11.12 4.92
C ARG A 59 7.96 10.92 3.56
N VAL A 60 6.96 10.06 3.49
CA VAL A 60 6.11 9.87 2.31
C VAL A 60 4.99 10.89 2.35
N ALA A 61 5.08 11.91 1.50
CA ALA A 61 4.06 12.93 1.33
C ALA A 61 4.23 13.60 -0.02
N THR A 62 3.18 14.20 -0.56
CA THR A 62 3.30 15.10 -1.70
C THR A 62 3.79 16.46 -1.22
N PRO A 63 4.79 17.11 -1.87
CA PRO A 63 5.48 16.75 -3.11
C PRO A 63 6.87 16.12 -2.90
N ASN A 64 7.10 15.38 -1.81
CA ASN A 64 8.43 14.86 -1.48
C ASN A 64 8.97 13.93 -2.57
N ALA A 65 10.29 14.01 -2.75
CA ALA A 65 11.00 13.21 -3.72
C ALA A 65 11.05 11.73 -3.30
N ILE A 66 10.97 10.84 -4.28
CA ILE A 66 11.17 9.42 -4.08
C ILE A 66 12.67 9.16 -3.86
N PRO A 67 13.07 8.25 -2.95
CA PRO A 67 14.47 7.98 -2.71
C PRO A 67 15.10 7.23 -3.90
N SER A 68 16.33 7.61 -4.24
CA SER A 68 17.11 6.97 -5.32
C SER A 68 17.36 5.49 -5.05
N ASN A 69 17.62 5.11 -3.79
CA ASN A 69 17.75 3.71 -3.38
C ASN A 69 16.42 3.17 -2.84
N TRP A 70 15.53 2.75 -3.75
CA TRP A 70 14.22 2.20 -3.39
C TRP A 70 14.30 0.97 -2.48
N GLN A 71 15.30 0.11 -2.68
CA GLN A 71 15.44 -1.11 -1.90
C GLN A 71 15.81 -0.82 -0.45
N GLU A 72 16.71 0.14 -0.22
CA GLU A 72 17.09 0.59 1.11
C GLU A 72 15.94 1.32 1.82
N PHE A 73 15.21 2.18 1.09
CA PHE A 73 14.02 2.84 1.62
C PHE A 73 13.00 1.84 2.16
N LEU A 74 12.75 0.75 1.42
CA LEU A 74 11.84 -0.32 1.82
C LEU A 74 12.38 -1.23 2.95
N ARG A 75 13.62 -1.04 3.43
CA ARG A 75 14.10 -1.81 4.60
C ARG A 75 13.48 -1.32 5.91
N LEU A 76 13.15 -0.04 6.00
CA LEU A 76 12.54 0.54 7.18
C LEU A 76 11.03 0.30 7.22
N ALA A 77 10.54 -0.18 8.36
CA ALA A 77 9.11 -0.44 8.59
C ALA A 77 8.28 0.84 8.49
N ASP A 78 8.73 1.94 9.10
CA ASP A 78 8.01 3.22 9.06
C ASP A 78 7.84 3.76 7.64
N ASN A 79 8.90 3.67 6.83
CA ASN A 79 8.87 4.10 5.43
C ASN A 79 7.85 3.29 4.62
N LYS A 80 7.76 1.98 4.88
CA LYS A 80 6.75 1.13 4.24
C LYS A 80 5.35 1.46 4.74
N THR A 81 5.19 1.65 6.04
CA THR A 81 3.90 1.98 6.66
C THR A 81 3.34 3.25 6.03
N GLU A 82 4.12 4.33 5.99
CA GLU A 82 3.69 5.57 5.34
C GLU A 82 3.47 5.40 3.83
N LEU A 83 4.30 4.60 3.14
CA LEU A 83 4.09 4.32 1.72
C LEU A 83 2.75 3.62 1.48
N PHE A 84 2.43 2.62 2.28
CA PHE A 84 1.21 1.82 2.12
C PHE A 84 -0.03 2.63 2.44
N GLU A 85 0.00 3.43 3.52
CA GLU A 85 -1.07 4.37 3.83
C GLU A 85 -1.26 5.37 2.69
N PHE A 86 -0.18 5.98 2.19
CA PHE A 86 -0.26 6.90 1.06
C PHE A 86 -0.92 6.26 -0.16
N LEU A 87 -0.48 5.06 -0.58
CA LEU A 87 -1.03 4.38 -1.74
C LEU A 87 -2.48 3.90 -1.54
N ALA A 88 -2.84 3.49 -0.33
CA ALA A 88 -4.21 3.11 0.02
C ALA A 88 -5.17 4.30 -0.19
N HIS A 89 -4.78 5.49 0.25
CA HIS A 89 -5.54 6.72 0.01
C HIS A 89 -5.61 7.07 -1.47
N GLN A 90 -4.47 7.02 -2.19
CA GLN A 90 -4.45 7.28 -3.63
C GLN A 90 -5.38 6.35 -4.42
N VAL A 91 -5.53 5.08 -4.00
CA VAL A 91 -6.47 4.14 -4.63
C VAL A 91 -7.91 4.61 -4.48
N VAL A 92 -8.36 4.89 -3.26
CA VAL A 92 -9.76 5.27 -3.03
C VAL A 92 -10.08 6.68 -3.52
N GLU A 93 -9.08 7.56 -3.59
CA GLU A 93 -9.21 8.94 -4.07
C GLU A 93 -9.18 9.08 -5.60
N ASN A 94 -8.65 8.09 -6.33
CA ASN A 94 -8.44 8.22 -7.78
C ASN A 94 -9.07 7.09 -8.61
N LEU A 95 -9.49 5.99 -7.98
CA LEU A 95 -10.13 4.87 -8.67
C LEU A 95 -11.62 4.83 -8.31
N TYR A 96 -12.42 5.44 -9.19
CA TYR A 96 -13.88 5.41 -9.10
C TYR A 96 -14.47 4.66 -10.28
N GLY A 97 -15.63 4.05 -10.06
CA GLY A 97 -16.41 3.36 -11.09
C GLY A 97 -17.24 2.22 -10.51
N ASP A 98 -17.71 1.36 -11.41
CA ASP A 98 -18.64 0.27 -11.07
C ASP A 98 -17.94 -0.96 -10.47
N LYS A 99 -16.64 -0.90 -10.21
CA LYS A 99 -15.87 -2.00 -9.62
C LYS A 99 -15.66 -1.78 -8.14
N ASP A 100 -15.67 -2.86 -7.38
CA ASP A 100 -15.43 -2.83 -5.95
C ASP A 100 -13.93 -2.85 -5.67
N ILE A 101 -13.42 -1.85 -4.96
CA ILE A 101 -12.03 -1.80 -4.53
C ILE A 101 -12.01 -1.66 -3.02
N PHE A 102 -11.36 -2.62 -2.37
CA PHE A 102 -11.07 -2.59 -0.95
C PHE A 102 -9.57 -2.53 -0.76
N THR A 103 -9.11 -1.69 0.15
CA THR A 103 -7.70 -1.60 0.50
C THR A 103 -7.57 -1.55 2.01
N THR A 104 -6.69 -2.37 2.57
CA THR A 104 -6.30 -2.20 3.98
C THR A 104 -5.59 -0.85 4.16
N CYS A 105 -5.61 -0.30 5.37
CA CYS A 105 -4.87 0.91 5.75
C CYS A 105 -4.59 0.84 7.26
N GLY A 106 -3.38 0.38 7.61
CA GLY A 106 -3.10 -0.04 8.98
C GLY A 106 -4.07 -1.16 9.41
N GLN A 107 -4.74 -0.96 10.54
CA GLN A 107 -5.75 -1.91 11.06
C GLN A 107 -7.17 -1.70 10.48
N ASN A 108 -7.34 -0.70 9.61
CA ASN A 108 -8.62 -0.33 9.01
C ASN A 108 -8.72 -0.82 7.55
N VAL A 109 -9.91 -0.68 6.98
CA VAL A 109 -10.19 -0.91 5.55
C VAL A 109 -10.74 0.38 4.95
N LEU A 110 -10.27 0.74 3.76
CA LEU A 110 -10.84 1.78 2.93
C LEU A 110 -11.54 1.13 1.74
N CYS A 111 -12.59 1.78 1.24
CA CYS A 111 -13.32 1.35 0.06
C CYS A 111 -13.50 2.52 -0.90
N SER A 112 -13.42 2.26 -2.21
CA SER A 112 -13.72 3.27 -3.23
C SER A 112 -15.20 3.66 -3.29
N ARG A 113 -16.10 2.91 -2.64
CA ARG A 113 -17.54 3.18 -2.59
C ARG A 113 -17.95 3.71 -1.21
N VAL A 114 -18.54 4.90 -1.21
CA VAL A 114 -18.92 5.67 0.00
C VAL A 114 -20.03 4.98 0.83
N HIS A 115 -20.79 4.04 0.26
CA HIS A 115 -21.97 3.44 0.91
C HIS A 115 -21.85 1.95 1.20
N LYS A 116 -20.68 1.35 1.06
CA LYS A 116 -20.50 -0.08 1.31
C LYS A 116 -20.18 -0.31 2.78
N ASP A 117 -20.95 -1.17 3.44
CA ASP A 117 -20.65 -1.57 4.82
C ASP A 117 -19.36 -2.39 4.85
N ILE A 118 -18.35 -1.84 5.52
CA ILE A 118 -17.03 -2.44 5.71
C ILE A 118 -16.80 -2.87 7.17
N SER A 119 -17.81 -2.75 8.04
CA SER A 119 -17.70 -3.03 9.47
C SER A 119 -17.27 -4.48 9.75
N SER A 120 -17.64 -5.42 8.88
CA SER A 120 -17.25 -6.83 8.98
C SER A 120 -15.84 -7.14 8.47
N LEU A 121 -15.17 -6.17 7.81
CA LEU A 121 -13.83 -6.33 7.24
C LEU A 121 -12.72 -5.76 8.14
N ALA A 122 -13.10 -5.04 9.20
CA ALA A 122 -12.20 -4.54 10.22
C ALA A 122 -12.44 -5.27 11.56
N PRO A 123 -11.43 -5.39 12.44
CA PRO A 123 -10.04 -4.94 12.26
C PRO A 123 -9.22 -5.91 11.38
N CYS A 124 -8.29 -5.36 10.60
CA CYS A 124 -7.29 -6.15 9.89
C CYS A 124 -6.15 -6.52 10.84
N THR A 125 -6.05 -7.81 11.21
CA THR A 125 -5.00 -8.35 12.10
C THR A 125 -3.86 -9.04 11.34
N HIS A 126 -3.82 -8.87 10.03
CA HIS A 126 -2.80 -9.46 9.15
C HIS A 126 -1.43 -8.78 9.35
N GLU A 127 -0.42 -9.55 9.77
CA GLU A 127 0.94 -9.05 10.01
C GLU A 127 1.87 -9.07 8.78
N GLU A 128 1.64 -9.93 7.78
CA GLU A 128 2.60 -10.12 6.67
C GLU A 128 2.00 -10.72 5.40
N ALA A 129 1.99 -9.92 4.33
CA ALA A 129 1.79 -10.31 2.95
C ALA A 129 3.20 -10.39 2.33
N ASN A 130 3.87 -11.53 2.53
CA ASN A 130 5.24 -11.81 2.10
C ASN A 130 5.76 -10.96 0.92
N THR A 131 6.50 -9.88 1.21
CA THR A 131 7.23 -8.98 0.25
C THR A 131 6.45 -8.43 -0.96
N ARG A 132 5.18 -8.76 -1.12
CA ARG A 132 4.35 -8.51 -2.29
C ARG A 132 2.99 -8.03 -1.80
N MET A 133 2.54 -6.89 -2.33
CA MET A 133 1.14 -6.50 -2.24
C MET A 133 0.28 -7.69 -2.69
N LEU A 134 -0.56 -8.20 -1.80
CA LEU A 134 -1.45 -9.31 -2.12
C LEU A 134 -2.69 -8.72 -2.76
N LEU A 135 -2.90 -9.08 -4.01
CA LEU A 135 -4.06 -8.68 -4.80
C LEU A 135 -4.97 -9.89 -4.91
N HIS A 136 -6.12 -9.84 -4.25
CA HIS A 136 -7.18 -10.81 -4.46
C HIS A 136 -8.17 -10.21 -5.45
N ALA A 137 -8.51 -10.96 -6.48
CA ALA A 137 -9.41 -10.50 -7.51
C ALA A 137 -10.54 -11.52 -7.67
N LEU A 138 -11.78 -11.03 -7.70
CA LEU A 138 -12.97 -11.85 -7.89
C LEU A 138 -13.60 -11.48 -9.24
N ASP A 139 -13.87 -12.50 -10.03
CA ASP A 139 -14.54 -12.39 -11.33
C ASP A 139 -16.01 -11.98 -11.14
#